data_AF-A0A933BBS1-F1
#
_entry.id   AF-A0A933BBS1-F1
#
_cell.length_a   1.000
_cell.length_b   1.000
_cell.length_c   1.000
_cell.angle_alpha   90.00
_cell.angle_beta   90.00
_cell.angle_gamma   90.00
#
_symmetry.space_group_name_H-M   'P 1'
#
loop_
_entity.id
_entity.type
_entity.pdbx_description
1 polymer ?
#
loop_
_entity_poly.entity_id
_entity_poly.type
_entity_poly.pdbx_seq_one_letter_code
_entity_poly.pdbx_strand_id
1 'polypeptide(L)' 'MDIRNIPPPKPLPAFSMGSHQAFRLAACVFLTMAGMYYLGAGKKNQEPGKILLGGLLILAGLFVLF' A
#
# COMPACT_ATOMS: atom_id res chain seq x y z
N MET A 1 5.60 45.85 -10.55
CA MET A 1 4.83 44.66 -10.96
C MET A 1 3.69 44.52 -9.98
N ASP A 2 2.45 44.71 -10.45
CA ASP A 2 1.23 44.78 -9.64
C ASP A 2 0.81 43.38 -9.16
N ILE A 3 0.77 43.19 -7.85
CA ILE A 3 0.45 41.93 -7.15
C ILE A 3 -1.04 41.53 -7.27
N ARG A 4 -1.87 42.34 -7.94
CA ARG A 4 -3.33 42.16 -8.04
C ARG A 4 -3.77 41.20 -9.15
N ASN A 5 -2.83 40.61 -9.89
CA ASN A 5 -3.11 39.82 -11.09
C ASN A 5 -2.51 38.40 -11.04
N ILE A 6 -2.35 37.84 -9.83
CA ILE A 6 -1.98 36.42 -9.69
C ILE A 6 -3.28 35.61 -9.82
N PRO A 7 -3.47 34.82 -10.88
CA PRO A 7 -4.66 33.99 -10.99
C PRO A 7 -4.70 33.02 -9.80
N PRO A 8 -5.88 32.83 -9.18
CA PRO A 8 -6.00 31.94 -8.04
C PRO A 8 -5.52 30.53 -8.42
N PRO A 9 -4.78 29.84 -7.54
CA PRO A 9 -4.28 28.51 -7.81
C PRO A 9 -5.46 27.60 -8.18
N LYS A 10 -5.39 26.96 -9.35
CA LYS A 10 -6.40 25.99 -9.77
C LYS A 10 -6.54 24.92 -8.69
N PRO A 11 -7.76 24.60 -8.24
CA PRO A 11 -7.96 23.51 -7.29
C PRO A 11 -7.42 22.23 -7.93
N LEU A 12 -6.52 21.56 -7.22
CA LEU A 12 -6.02 20.26 -7.61
C LEU A 12 -7.21 19.30 -7.74
N PRO A 13 -7.22 18.41 -8.74
CA PRO A 13 -8.28 17.42 -8.87
C PRO A 13 -8.34 16.62 -7.57
N ALA A 14 -9.50 16.63 -6.92
CA ALA A 14 -9.74 15.77 -5.77
C ALA A 14 -9.52 14.33 -6.22
N PHE A 15 -8.57 13.64 -5.58
CA PHE A 15 -8.37 12.21 -5.77
C PHE A 15 -9.64 11.48 -5.32
N SER A 16 -10.59 11.33 -6.23
CA SER A 16 -11.78 10.51 -6.05
C SER A 16 -11.37 9.06 -6.24
N MET A 17 -10.62 8.54 -5.28
CA MET A 17 -10.39 7.10 -5.17
C MET A 17 -11.71 6.53 -4.66
N GLY A 18 -12.48 5.88 -5.53
CA GLY A 18 -13.70 5.19 -5.12
C GLY A 18 -13.40 4.29 -3.92
N SER A 19 -14.27 4.29 -2.91
CA SER A 19 -14.07 3.58 -1.64
C SER A 19 -13.60 2.13 -1.81
N HIS A 20 -14.04 1.47 -2.88
CA HIS A 20 -13.61 0.13 -3.27
C HIS A 20 -12.12 0.05 -3.63
N GLN A 21 -11.58 1.01 -4.40
CA GLN A 21 -10.16 1.05 -4.76
C GLN A 21 -9.29 1.42 -3.56
N ALA A 22 -9.74 2.35 -2.71
CA ALA A 22 -9.05 2.70 -1.48
C ALA A 22 -8.98 1.50 -0.50
N PHE A 23 -10.06 0.73 -0.40
CA PHE A 23 -10.10 -0.48 0.42
C PHE A 23 -9.16 -1.56 -0.10
N ARG A 24 -9.14 -1.83 -1.42
CA ARG A 24 -8.20 -2.78 -2.04
C ARG A 24 -6.75 -2.37 -1.81
N LEU A 25 -6.46 -1.08 -1.95
CA LEU A 25 -5.13 -0.53 -1.70
C LEU A 25 -4.73 -0.70 -0.24
N ALA A 26 -5.61 -0.35 0.71
CA ALA A 26 -5.35 -0.52 2.13
C ALA A 26 -5.14 -1.99 2.50
N ALA A 27 -6.00 -2.89 2.00
CA ALA A 27 -5.89 -4.32 2.21
C ALA A 27 -4.56 -4.89 1.68
N CYS A 28 -4.13 -4.46 0.48
CA CYS A 28 -2.82 -4.82 -0.04
C CYS A 28 -1.70 -4.34 0.89
N VAL A 29 -1.72 -3.08 1.32
CA VAL A 29 -0.67 -2.52 2.18
C VAL A 29 -0.56 -3.30 3.50
N PHE A 30 -1.70 -3.62 4.13
CA PHE A 30 -1.72 -4.43 5.36
C PHE A 30 -1.18 -5.85 5.13
N LEU A 31 -1.59 -6.51 4.05
CA LEU A 31 -1.10 -7.86 3.70
C LEU A 31 0.39 -7.87 3.41
N THR A 32 0.90 -6.87 2.68
CA THR A 32 2.33 -6.72 2.39
C THR A 32 3.13 -6.44 3.66
N MET A 33 2.64 -5.58 4.57
CA MET A 33 3.27 -5.33 5.86
C MET A 33 3.33 -6.61 6.71
N ALA A 34 2.23 -7.34 6.81
CA ALA A 34 2.19 -8.62 7.51
C ALA A 34 3.17 -9.62 6.88
N GLY A 35 3.19 -9.73 5.56
CA GLY A 35 4.08 -10.61 4.82
C GLY A 35 5.56 -10.31 5.08
N MET A 36 5.96 -9.04 5.04
CA MET A 36 7.32 -8.61 5.37
C MET A 36 7.69 -8.92 6.84
N TYR A 37 6.75 -8.74 7.77
CA TYR A 37 6.96 -9.08 9.18
C TYR A 37 7.23 -10.59 9.36
N TYR A 38 6.44 -11.45 8.73
CA TYR A 38 6.63 -12.91 8.79
C TYR A 38 7.91 -13.35 8.08
N LEU A 39 8.28 -12.73 6.96
CA LEU A 39 9.57 -12.93 6.28
C LEU A 39 10.76 -12.57 7.18
N GLY A 40 10.69 -11.41 7.85
CA GLY A 40 11.71 -10.97 8.78
C GLY A 40 11.81 -11.87 10.02
N ALA A 41 10.68 -12.25 10.59
CA ALA A 41 10.61 -13.18 11.72
C ALA A 41 11.14 -14.58 11.35
N GLY A 42 10.77 -15.08 10.16
CA GLY A 42 11.26 -16.37 9.65
C GLY A 42 12.76 -16.37 9.37
N LYS A 43 13.30 -15.27 8.82
CA LYS A 43 14.74 -15.09 8.65
C LYS A 43 15.48 -15.04 9.99
N LYS A 44 14.92 -14.35 10.99
CA LYS A 44 15.52 -14.23 12.33
C LYS A 44 15.53 -15.56 13.09
N ASN A 45 14.47 -16.35 12.95
CA ASN A 45 14.32 -17.61 13.68
C ASN A 45 14.77 -18.85 12.88
N GLN A 46 15.28 -18.67 11.65
CA GLN A 46 15.51 -19.76 10.70
C GLN A 46 14.30 -20.69 10.52
N GLU A 47 13.09 -20.13 10.62
CA GLU A 47 11.84 -20.86 10.47
C GLU A 47 11.36 -20.71 9.02
N PRO A 48 11.63 -21.67 8.12
CA PRO A 48 11.25 -21.58 6.71
C PRO A 48 9.73 -21.47 6.54
N GLY A 49 8.95 -22.01 7.48
CA GLY A 49 7.49 -21.89 7.48
C GLY A 49 7.00 -20.44 7.56
N LYS A 50 7.67 -19.57 8.34
CA LYS A 50 7.33 -18.15 8.45
C LYS A 50 7.77 -17.36 7.23
N ILE A 51 8.88 -17.76 6.59
CA ILE A 51 9.33 -17.21 5.31
C ILE A 51 8.31 -17.54 4.22
N LEU A 52 7.85 -18.79 4.14
CA LEU A 52 6.79 -19.21 3.23
C LEU A 52 5.48 -18.46 3.48
N LEU A 53 5.06 -18.35 4.75
CA LEU A 53 3.85 -17.62 5.12
C LEU A 53 3.96 -16.14 4.72
N GLY A 54 5.13 -15.54 4.96
CA GLY A 54 5.41 -14.16 4.57
C GLY A 54 5.36 -13.94 3.06
N GLY A 55 5.98 -14.84 2.28
CA GLY A 55 5.91 -14.80 0.81
C GLY A 55 4.49 -15.00 0.28
N LEU A 56 3.72 -15.92 0.86
CA LEU A 56 2.33 -16.18 0.50
C LEU A 56 1.43 -14.96 0.77
N LEU A 57 1.63 -14.26 1.90
CA LEU A 57 0.93 -13.03 2.26
C LEU A 57 1.21 -11.89 1.27
N ILE A 58 2.44 -11.74 0.79
CA ILE A 58 2.80 -10.74 -0.23
C ILE A 58 2.10 -11.06 -1.56
N LEU A 59 2.10 -12.34 -1.97
CA LEU A 59 1.38 -12.78 -3.17
C LEU A 59 -0.13 -12.55 -3.05
N ALA A 60 -0.72 -12.82 -1.89
CA ALA A 60 -2.13 -12.54 -1.61
C ALA A 60 -2.43 -11.03 -1.68
N GLY A 61 -1.55 -10.18 -1.15
CA GLY A 61 -1.69 -8.73 -1.26
C GLY A 61 -1.67 -8.23 -2.70
N LEU A 62 -0.77 -8.75 -3.54
CA LEU A 62 -0.73 -8.47 -4.97
C LEU A 62 -2.00 -8.92 -5.69
N PHE A 63 -2.57 -10.07 -5.30
CA PHE A 63 -3.82 -10.57 -5.87
C PHE A 63 -5.02 -9.68 -5.51
N VAL A 64 -5.07 -9.10 -4.31
CA VAL A 64 -6.14 -8.16 -3.92
C VAL A 64 -6.17 -6.90 -4.81
N LEU A 65 -5.03 -6.54 -5.40
CA LEU A 65 -4.89 -5.39 -6.30
C LEU A 65 -5.42 -5.65 -7.72
N PHE A 66 -5.39 -6.89 -8.21
CA PHE A 66 -5.90 -7.30 -9.53
C PHE A 66 -7.38 -7.65 -9.45
#